data_AF-A0A916PBB8-F1
#
_entry.id   AF-A0A916PBB8-F1
#
_cell.length_a   1.000
_cell.length_b   1.000
_cell.length_c   1.000
_cell.angle_alpha   90.00
_cell.angle_beta   90.00
_cell.angle_gamma   90.00
#
_symmetry.space_group_name_H-M   'P 1'
#
loop_
_entity.id
_entity.type
_entity.pdbx_description
1 polymer ?
#
loop_
_entity_poly.entity_id
_entity_poly.type
_entity_poly.pdbx_seq_one_letter_code
_entity_poly.pdbx_strand_id
1 'polypeptide(L)' 'MHDPLAAAVAMDPELLTTRTATVDVDPTGATVTDWSGKRNPNARIGMSVDPAVFFDRFVERIGRFARRT' A
#
# COMPACT_ATOMS: atom_id res chain seq x y z
N MET A 1 4.01 -10.35 1.50
CA MET A 1 4.90 -9.54 2.37
C MET A 1 4.23 -8.18 2.54
N HIS A 2 3.76 -7.87 3.75
CA HIS A 2 2.86 -6.72 3.96
C HIS A 2 3.64 -5.43 4.28
N ASP A 3 4.33 -5.39 5.41
CA ASP A 3 4.96 -4.13 5.89
C ASP A 3 6.04 -3.59 4.95
N PRO A 4 6.92 -4.42 4.35
CA PRO A 4 7.87 -3.92 3.36
C PRO A 4 7.22 -3.28 2.12
N LEU A 5 6.02 -3.74 1.72
CA LEU A 5 5.27 -3.10 0.65
C LEU A 5 4.76 -1.73 1.09
N ALA A 6 4.24 -1.60 2.31
CA ALA A 6 3.82 -0.30 2.84
C ALA A 6 4.97 0.71 2.87
N ALA A 7 6.17 0.29 3.28
CA ALA A 7 7.36 1.14 3.25
C ALA A 7 7.78 1.52 1.81
N ALA A 8 7.73 0.57 0.87
CA ALA A 8 8.04 0.83 -0.53
C ALA A 8 7.06 1.84 -1.15
N VAL A 9 5.77 1.72 -0.86
CA VAL A 9 4.71 2.64 -1.33
C VAL A 9 4.86 4.03 -0.72
N ALA A 10 5.27 4.13 0.54
CA ALA A 10 5.55 5.43 1.15
C ALA A 10 6.68 6.17 0.44
N MET A 11 7.65 5.45 -0.14
CA MET A 11 8.76 6.01 -0.92
C MET A 11 8.40 6.23 -2.39
N ASP A 12 7.60 5.34 -2.99
CA ASP A 12 7.12 5.42 -4.37
C ASP A 12 5.61 5.09 -4.43
N PRO A 13 4.74 6.10 -4.34
CA PRO A 13 3.30 5.91 -4.35
C PRO A 13 2.75 5.33 -5.66
N GLU A 14 3.47 5.43 -6.78
CA GLU A 14 3.04 4.91 -8.08
C GLU A 14 3.18 3.38 -8.17
N LEU A 15 3.84 2.75 -7.20
CA LEU A 15 3.95 1.30 -7.10
C LEU A 15 2.59 0.60 -6.88
N LEU A 16 1.58 1.32 -6.39
CA LEU A 16 0.22 0.81 -6.19
C LEU A 16 -0.77 1.52 -7.10
N THR A 17 -1.68 0.73 -7.70
CA THR A 17 -2.96 1.30 -8.13
C THR A 17 -3.83 1.54 -6.91
N THR A 18 -4.49 2.69 -6.86
CA THR A 18 -5.35 3.04 -5.73
C THR A 18 -6.73 3.48 -6.18
N ARG A 19 -7.72 3.28 -5.30
CA ARG A 19 -9.07 3.82 -5.47
C ARG A 19 -9.46 4.63 -4.25
N THR A 20 -10.08 5.79 -4.47
CA THR A 20 -10.59 6.63 -3.37
C THR A 20 -11.90 6.08 -2.83
N ALA A 21 -12.06 6.12 -1.51
CA ALA A 21 -13.29 5.76 -0.82
C ALA A 21 -13.42 6.50 0.51
N THR A 22 -14.61 6.42 1.09
CA THR A 22 -14.78 6.68 2.52
C THR A 22 -14.53 5.38 3.27
N VAL A 23 -13.70 5.44 4.31
CA VAL A 23 -13.31 4.32 5.16
C VAL A 23 -13.65 4.64 6.59
N ASP A 24 -14.27 3.68 7.27
CA ASP A 24 -14.55 3.70 8.70
C ASP A 24 -13.98 2.42 9.34
N VAL A 25 -13.72 2.46 10.65
CA VAL A 25 -13.41 1.27 11.45
C VAL A 25 -14.63 0.99 12.31
N ASP A 26 -15.20 -0.19 12.18
CA ASP A 26 -16.37 -0.56 12.98
C ASP A 26 -15.97 -0.94 14.41
N PRO A 27 -16.94 -1.09 15.34
CA PRO A 27 -16.65 -1.45 16.73
C PRO A 27 -15.95 -2.82 16.92
N THR A 28 -15.93 -3.68 15.90
CA THR A 28 -15.21 -4.97 15.93
C THR A 28 -13.78 -4.85 15.44
N GLY A 29 -13.38 -3.67 14.93
CA GLY A 29 -12.07 -3.41 14.34
C GLY A 29 -12.00 -3.69 12.85
N ALA A 30 -13.10 -4.01 12.18
CA ALA A 30 -13.09 -4.23 10.74
C ALA A 30 -12.99 -2.90 9.99
N THR A 31 -12.17 -2.88 8.93
CA THR A 31 -12.10 -1.74 8.01
C THR A 31 -13.24 -1.83 7.01
N VAL A 32 -14.19 -0.91 7.09
CA VAL A 32 -15.37 -0.86 6.22
C VAL A 32 -15.15 0.18 5.14
N THR A 33 -15.43 -0.20 3.89
CA THR A 33 -15.23 0.67 2.72
C THR A 33 -16.58 1.03 2.09
N ASP A 34 -16.86 2.33 1.99
CA ASP A 34 -18.04 2.87 1.31
C ASP A 34 -17.62 3.43 -0.06
N TRP A 35 -18.04 2.72 -1.10
CA TRP A 35 -17.78 3.06 -2.50
C TRP A 35 -18.91 3.84 -3.16
N SER A 36 -19.98 4.18 -2.42
CA SER A 36 -21.19 4.80 -2.97
C SER A 36 -21.03 6.27 -3.35
N GLY A 37 -19.98 6.93 -2.84
CA GLY A 37 -19.71 8.36 -3.10
C GLY A 37 -20.63 9.33 -2.36
N LYS A 38 -21.41 8.85 -1.37
CA LYS A 38 -22.32 9.70 -0.56
C LYS A 38 -21.58 10.65 0.39
N ARG A 39 -20.34 10.32 0.74
CA ARG A 39 -19.46 11.11 1.61
C ARG A 39 -18.17 11.43 0.87
N ASN A 40 -17.50 12.51 1.28
CA ASN A 40 -16.18 12.84 0.75
C ASN A 40 -15.19 11.69 1.08
N PRO A 41 -14.40 11.23 0.10
CA PRO A 41 -13.38 10.22 0.35
C PRO A 41 -12.34 10.69 1.37
N ASN A 42 -11.94 9.79 2.28
CA ASN A 42 -10.93 10.04 3.30
C ASN A 42 -9.69 9.13 3.15
N ALA A 43 -9.73 8.17 2.22
CA ALA A 43 -8.63 7.23 2.01
C ALA A 43 -8.41 6.91 0.52
N ARG A 44 -7.17 6.53 0.21
CA ARG A 44 -6.78 5.85 -1.04
C ARG A 44 -6.44 4.41 -0.71
N ILE A 45 -7.25 3.47 -1.18
CA ILE A 45 -7.10 2.04 -0.90
C ILE A 45 -6.25 1.41 -2.01
N GLY A 46 -5.19 0.69 -1.63
CA GLY A 46 -4.37 -0.08 -2.57
C GLY A 46 -5.18 -1.22 -3.18
N MET A 47 -5.33 -1.22 -4.50
CA MET A 47 -6.13 -2.21 -5.23
C MET A 47 -5.25 -3.30 -5.85
N SER A 48 -4.09 -2.91 -6.40
CA SER A 48 -3.13 -3.86 -6.97
C SER A 48 -1.72 -3.29 -6.96
N VAL A 49 -0.73 -4.19 -6.90
CA VAL A 49 0.70 -3.93 -7.08
C VAL A 49 1.22 -4.88 -8.15
N ASP A 50 2.22 -4.46 -8.93
CA ASP A 50 3.03 -5.39 -9.70
C ASP A 50 4.05 -6.07 -8.74
N PRO A 51 3.88 -7.37 -8.43
CA PRO A 51 4.75 -8.05 -7.48
C PRO A 51 6.19 -8.16 -8.00
N ALA A 52 6.42 -8.31 -9.31
CA ALA A 52 7.76 -8.45 -9.86
C ALA A 52 8.56 -7.14 -9.67
N VAL A 53 7.95 -6.01 -10.06
CA VAL A 53 8.55 -4.68 -9.86
C VAL A 53 8.85 -4.41 -8.39
N PHE A 54 7.92 -4.78 -7.50
CA PHE A 54 8.14 -4.64 -6.06
C PHE A 54 9.34 -5.46 -5.58
N PHE A 55 9.41 -6.75 -5.94
CA PHE A 55 10.48 -7.62 -5.47
C PHE A 55 11.85 -7.23 -6.05
N ASP A 56 11.93 -6.83 -7.32
CA ASP A 56 13.18 -6.36 -7.93
C ASP A 56 13.75 -5.16 -7.16
N ARG A 57 12.90 -4.15 -6.88
CA ARG A 57 13.28 -2.97 -6.11
C ARG A 57 13.62 -3.29 -4.66
N PHE A 58 12.87 -4.20 -4.04
CA PHE A 58 13.08 -4.62 -2.66
C PHE A 58 14.44 -5.32 -2.50
N VAL A 59 14.74 -6.29 -3.36
CA VAL A 59 16.03 -7.02 -3.36
C VAL A 59 17.18 -6.08 -3.66
N GLU A 60 17.03 -5.17 -4.63
CA GLU A 60 18.05 -4.16 -4.91
C GLU A 60 18.35 -3.31 -3.67
N ARG A 61 17.30 -2.82 -2.99
CA ARG A 61 17.43 -1.98 -1.80
C ARG A 61 18.14 -2.73 -0.67
N ILE A 62 17.69 -3.93 -0.32
CA ILE A 62 18.31 -4.72 0.77
C ILE A 62 19.73 -5.16 0.40
N GLY A 63 19.95 -5.59 -0.85
CA GLY A 63 21.26 -6.06 -1.31
C GLY A 63 22.36 -4.99 -1.18
N ARG A 64 22.03 -3.70 -1.33
CA ARG A 64 22.98 -2.60 -1.08
C ARG A 64 23.42 -2.51 0.38
N PHE A 65 22.57 -2.88 1.34
CA PHE A 65 22.90 -2.87 2.76
C PHE A 65 23.54 -4.19 3.22
N ALA A 66 23.08 -5.33 2.71
CA ALA A 66 23.64 -6.64 3.05
C ALA A 66 25.12 -6.79 2.66
N ARG A 67 25.56 -6.10 1.60
CA ARG A 67 26.99 -6.05 1.18
C ARG A 67 27.89 -5.17 2.07
N ARG A 68 27.34 -4.51 3.09
CA ARG A 68 28.07 -3.60 4.01
C ARG A 68 28.26 -4.19 5.42
N THR A 69 27.98 -5.48 5.60
CA THR A 69 28.19 -6.23 6.85
C THR A 69 29.25 -7.29 6.59
#